data_AF-A0A9E4EX22-F1
#
_entry.id   AF-A0A9E4EX22-F1
#
_cell.length_a   1.000
_cell.length_b   1.000
_cell.length_c   1.000
_cell.angle_alpha   90.00
_cell.angle_beta   90.00
_cell.angle_gamma   90.00
#
_symmetry.space_group_name_H-M   'P 1'
#
loop_
_entity.id
_entity.type
_entity.pdbx_description
1 polymer ?
#
loop_
_entity_poly.entity_id
_entity_poly.type
_entity_poly.pdbx_seq_one_letter_code
_entity_poly.pdbx_strand_id
1 'polypeptide(L)'
;MAVGAWGHAWNNSLFFAVQFPDENVPVVDGNLADWAVVPDVPYLIGSEVFADSYYANNEQGEIDVSDMAIRSFWGWNDNNDRLYAMAEVFDDRHVVDRSAPDEWWADDAWEIYIDVAHLDIEEQRWEDGTRQSWNVSVPIAADNLGQMLPAHAWRTDPDTSPYWGFGWSFEGEEYGESTYFYEIWMQPFEFIAEDGNLDNSPLAELEVDQLIHMSMAFDDDDDGGTERTNFWTTTDGGCC
;
A
#
# COMPACT_ATOMS: atom_id res chain seq x y z
N MET A 1 11.84 -4.11 24.47
CA MET A 1 12.33 -2.81 23.98
C MET A 1 12.22 -2.91 22.48
N ALA A 2 11.26 -2.22 21.87
CA ALA A 2 11.10 -2.24 20.43
C ALA A 2 12.26 -1.46 19.79
N VAL A 3 12.90 -2.04 18.79
CA VAL A 3 13.97 -1.42 17.99
C VAL A 3 13.34 -1.15 16.62
N GLY A 4 13.43 0.08 16.14
CA GLY A 4 12.69 0.55 14.96
C GLY A 4 13.62 0.73 13.76
N ALA A 5 13.23 0.14 12.63
CA ALA A 5 13.86 0.31 11.33
C ALA A 5 13.41 1.59 10.62
N TRP A 6 14.20 2.02 9.63
CA TRP A 6 14.15 3.35 9.01
C TRP A 6 13.78 3.20 7.50
N GLY A 7 13.16 4.17 6.84
CA GLY A 7 12.92 4.17 5.37
C GLY A 7 12.69 5.60 4.84
N HIS A 8 13.07 5.91 3.60
CA HIS A 8 13.03 7.27 3.04
C HIS A 8 11.64 7.68 2.51
N ALA A 9 11.17 8.88 2.88
CA ALA A 9 9.99 9.55 2.33
C ALA A 9 10.26 11.05 2.07
N TRP A 10 9.26 11.74 1.50
CA TRP A 10 9.25 13.20 1.25
C TRP A 10 9.90 13.98 2.41
N ASN A 11 10.79 14.92 2.09
CA ASN A 11 11.46 15.79 3.06
C ASN A 11 12.26 15.05 4.17
N ASN A 12 12.88 13.90 3.85
CA ASN A 12 13.58 13.03 4.81
C ASN A 12 12.67 12.46 5.93
N SER A 13 11.38 12.31 5.68
CA SER A 13 10.47 11.69 6.65
C SER A 13 10.75 10.19 6.73
N LEU A 14 10.66 9.65 7.93
CA LEU A 14 10.98 8.26 8.24
C LEU A 14 9.74 7.60 8.83
N PHE A 15 9.24 6.55 8.17
CA PHE A 15 8.17 5.73 8.72
C PHE A 15 8.73 4.44 9.31
N PHE A 16 8.16 4.04 10.44
CA PHE A 16 8.60 2.84 11.15
C PHE A 16 7.63 1.70 10.86
N ALA A 17 8.17 0.53 10.51
CA ALA A 17 7.41 -0.72 10.50
C ALA A 17 7.54 -1.41 11.86
N VAL A 18 6.42 -1.83 12.44
CA VAL A 18 6.42 -2.63 13.68
C VAL A 18 6.87 -4.06 13.41
N GLN A 19 7.78 -4.59 14.21
CA GLN A 19 8.11 -6.02 14.16
C GLN A 19 7.08 -6.81 14.97
N PHE A 20 6.32 -7.69 14.32
CA PHE A 20 5.42 -8.62 14.99
C PHE A 20 6.16 -9.90 15.40
N PRO A 21 6.00 -10.37 16.66
CA PRO A 21 6.44 -11.71 17.03
C PRO A 21 5.56 -12.76 16.34
N ASP A 22 6.10 -13.97 16.15
CA ASP A 22 5.45 -15.05 15.39
C ASP A 22 4.04 -15.39 15.89
N GLU A 23 3.81 -15.32 17.20
CA GLU A 23 2.51 -15.58 17.82
C GLU A 23 1.45 -14.50 17.59
N ASN A 24 1.85 -13.32 17.10
CA ASN A 24 0.98 -12.14 16.93
C ASN A 24 1.11 -11.52 15.53
N VAL A 25 1.47 -12.31 14.52
CA VAL A 25 1.36 -11.88 13.12
C VAL A 25 -0.13 -11.60 12.82
N PRO A 26 -0.47 -10.43 12.23
CA PRO A 26 -1.86 -10.07 11.96
C PRO A 26 -2.49 -11.03 10.94
N VAL A 27 -3.78 -11.34 11.15
CA VAL A 27 -4.58 -12.09 10.20
C VAL A 27 -5.16 -11.09 9.20
N VAL A 28 -4.79 -11.23 7.93
CA VAL A 28 -5.29 -10.36 6.86
C VAL A 28 -6.69 -10.81 6.47
N ASP A 29 -7.71 -10.18 7.07
CA ASP A 29 -9.13 -10.48 6.84
C ASP A 29 -10.02 -9.24 6.78
N GLY A 30 -9.45 -8.04 6.84
CA GLY A 30 -10.16 -6.77 6.79
C GLY A 30 -10.66 -6.32 8.16
N ASN A 31 -10.22 -6.95 9.25
CA ASN A 31 -10.52 -6.57 10.63
C ASN A 31 -9.26 -6.12 11.36
N LEU A 32 -9.14 -4.81 11.60
CA LEU A 32 -7.92 -4.20 12.14
C LEU A 32 -7.68 -4.46 13.64
N ALA A 33 -8.44 -5.35 14.28
CA ALA A 33 -8.31 -5.64 15.71
C ALA A 33 -6.90 -6.12 16.11
N ASP A 34 -6.20 -6.84 15.23
CA ASP A 34 -4.84 -7.31 15.48
C ASP A 34 -3.83 -6.16 15.60
N TRP A 35 -4.11 -5.02 14.97
CA TRP A 35 -3.27 -3.83 14.96
C TRP A 35 -3.46 -2.94 16.19
N ALA A 36 -4.51 -3.16 16.99
CA ALA A 36 -4.82 -2.32 18.16
C ALA A 36 -3.73 -2.33 19.25
N VAL A 37 -2.80 -3.29 19.21
CA VAL A 37 -1.65 -3.35 20.11
C VAL A 37 -0.51 -2.41 19.70
N VAL A 38 -0.48 -1.98 18.44
CA VAL A 38 0.55 -1.10 17.89
C VAL A 38 0.28 0.34 18.35
N PRO A 39 1.23 0.99 19.05
CA PRO A 39 1.03 2.37 19.48
C PRO A 39 1.15 3.34 18.31
N ASP A 40 0.40 4.43 18.35
CA ASP A 40 0.47 5.47 17.31
C ASP A 40 1.88 6.05 17.16
N VAL A 41 2.60 6.31 18.26
CA VAL A 41 3.97 6.81 18.18
C VAL A 41 4.96 5.65 18.33
N PRO A 42 5.89 5.43 17.38
CA PRO A 42 6.17 6.22 16.16
C PRO A 42 5.57 5.63 14.86
N TYR A 43 4.60 4.71 14.94
CA TYR A 43 4.22 3.84 13.82
C TYR A 43 3.06 4.37 12.95
N LEU A 44 2.26 5.29 13.46
CA LEU A 44 1.10 5.84 12.76
C LEU A 44 1.54 6.66 11.56
N ILE A 45 0.94 6.35 10.41
CA ILE A 45 0.94 7.15 9.20
C ILE A 45 -0.47 7.71 9.03
N GLY A 46 -0.68 8.95 9.49
CA GLY A 46 -1.98 9.63 9.40
C GLY A 46 -2.08 10.56 8.20
N SER A 47 -3.27 11.11 7.94
CA SER A 47 -3.52 12.09 6.86
C SER A 47 -2.49 13.22 6.80
N GLU A 48 -1.92 13.64 7.92
CA GLU A 48 -0.99 14.77 8.01
C GLU A 48 0.34 14.59 7.25
N VAL A 49 0.70 13.36 6.86
CA VAL A 49 1.96 13.09 6.15
C VAL A 49 1.79 12.88 4.64
N PHE A 50 0.55 12.77 4.17
CA PHE A 50 0.24 12.62 2.75
C PHE A 50 0.24 13.97 2.05
N ALA A 51 0.65 13.98 0.78
CA ALA A 51 0.61 15.14 -0.09
C ALA A 51 -0.14 14.79 -1.38
N ASP A 52 -0.88 15.76 -1.92
CA ASP A 52 -1.48 15.64 -3.24
C ASP A 52 -0.38 15.76 -4.31
N SER A 53 -0.16 14.66 -5.04
CA SER A 53 0.88 14.59 -6.08
C SER A 53 0.36 14.85 -7.50
N TYR A 54 -0.96 14.97 -7.69
CA TYR A 54 -1.55 15.18 -9.02
C TYR A 54 -1.58 16.66 -9.41
N TYR A 55 -1.98 17.56 -8.51
CA TYR A 55 -2.05 18.99 -8.83
C TYR A 55 -0.75 19.76 -8.60
N ALA A 56 0.35 19.07 -8.29
CA ALA A 56 1.69 19.66 -8.09
C ALA A 56 1.72 20.78 -7.02
N ASN A 57 0.72 20.84 -6.15
CA ASN A 57 0.75 21.70 -4.97
C ASN A 57 1.58 21.03 -3.85
N ASN A 58 1.72 19.69 -3.85
CA ASN A 58 2.67 18.89 -3.05
C ASN A 58 2.79 19.28 -1.57
N GLU A 59 1.80 19.95 -0.96
CA GLU A 59 1.86 20.35 0.44
C GLU A 59 1.32 19.19 1.30
N GLN A 60 2.12 18.77 2.29
CA GLN A 60 1.74 17.70 3.21
C GLN A 60 0.66 18.17 4.18
N GLY A 61 -0.30 17.28 4.47
CA GLY A 61 -1.30 17.48 5.51
C GLY A 61 -2.44 18.43 5.14
N GLU A 62 -2.64 18.65 3.84
CA GLU A 62 -3.73 19.45 3.29
C GLU A 62 -4.98 18.61 2.96
N ILE A 63 -4.99 17.32 3.30
CA ILE A 63 -6.20 16.49 3.22
C ILE A 63 -7.30 17.13 4.06
N ASP A 64 -8.45 17.41 3.44
CA ASP A 64 -9.67 17.76 4.17
C ASP A 64 -10.21 16.48 4.83
N VAL A 65 -10.03 16.35 6.15
CA VAL A 65 -10.46 15.16 6.89
C VAL A 65 -11.97 14.97 6.99
N SER A 66 -12.77 15.91 6.48
CA SER A 66 -14.21 15.71 6.27
C SER A 66 -14.55 15.09 4.91
N ASP A 67 -13.58 15.07 4.00
CA ASP A 67 -13.62 14.46 2.67
C ASP A 67 -13.03 13.05 2.77
N MET A 68 -11.73 12.95 3.11
CA MET A 68 -11.04 11.68 3.32
C MET A 68 -10.16 11.75 4.58
N ALA A 69 -10.14 10.68 5.39
CA ALA A 69 -9.23 10.59 6.53
C ALA A 69 -8.54 9.22 6.59
N ILE A 70 -7.21 9.22 6.73
CA ILE A 70 -6.36 8.04 6.63
C ILE A 70 -5.69 7.77 7.97
N ARG A 71 -5.74 6.50 8.39
CA ARG A 71 -4.91 5.91 9.44
C ARG A 71 -4.27 4.64 8.91
N SER A 72 -2.94 4.60 8.87
CA SER A 72 -2.20 3.46 8.32
C SER A 72 -1.00 3.07 9.18
N PHE A 73 -0.60 1.80 9.07
CA PHE A 73 0.57 1.23 9.73
C PHE A 73 1.31 0.27 8.79
N TRP A 74 2.63 0.22 8.95
CA TRP A 74 3.49 -0.84 8.43
C TRP A 74 3.89 -1.80 9.53
N GLY A 75 4.03 -3.08 9.18
CA GLY A 75 4.60 -4.10 10.04
C GLY A 75 5.40 -5.12 9.25
N TRP A 76 6.16 -5.95 9.96
CA TRP A 76 6.95 -7.04 9.39
C TRP A 76 7.16 -8.18 10.39
N ASN A 77 7.58 -9.35 9.91
CA ASN A 77 7.95 -10.48 10.76
C ASN A 77 9.27 -11.12 10.30
N ASP A 78 10.15 -11.40 11.26
CA ASP A 78 11.51 -11.89 11.06
C ASP A 78 11.56 -13.37 10.63
N ASN A 79 10.57 -14.16 11.02
CA ASN A 79 10.58 -15.60 10.74
C ASN A 79 10.02 -15.96 9.36
N ASN A 80 9.20 -15.08 8.76
CA ASN A 80 8.60 -15.30 7.45
C ASN A 80 9.00 -14.26 6.40
N ASP A 81 9.80 -13.26 6.76
CA ASP A 81 10.27 -12.18 5.89
C ASP A 81 9.15 -11.41 5.18
N ARG A 82 7.94 -11.36 5.75
CA ARG A 82 6.81 -10.64 5.14
C ARG A 82 6.69 -9.23 5.69
N LEU A 83 6.29 -8.33 4.79
CA LEU A 83 5.72 -7.03 5.15
C LEU A 83 4.21 -7.17 5.30
N TYR A 84 3.67 -6.35 6.19
CA TYR A 84 2.25 -6.21 6.47
C TYR A 84 1.90 -4.74 6.44
N ALA A 85 0.72 -4.43 5.92
CA ALA A 85 0.18 -3.09 5.97
C ALA A 85 -1.31 -3.15 6.28
N MET A 86 -1.79 -2.12 6.96
CA MET A 86 -3.21 -1.86 7.09
C MET A 86 -3.51 -0.40 6.79
N ALA A 87 -4.74 -0.15 6.36
CA ALA A 87 -5.29 1.19 6.24
C ALA A 87 -6.74 1.21 6.73
N GLU A 88 -7.07 2.20 7.54
CA GLU A 88 -8.43 2.63 7.86
C GLU A 88 -8.63 3.96 7.13
N VAL A 89 -9.55 3.98 6.17
CA VAL A 89 -9.80 5.13 5.29
C VAL A 89 -11.26 5.51 5.40
N PHE A 90 -11.54 6.62 6.06
CA PHE A 90 -12.83 7.31 5.94
C PHE A 90 -12.85 8.07 4.62
N ASP A 91 -14.01 8.07 3.99
CA ASP A 91 -14.29 8.73 2.73
C ASP A 91 -15.78 9.16 2.73
N ASP A 92 -16.06 10.41 2.35
CA ASP A 92 -17.42 10.94 2.25
C ASP A 92 -18.18 10.36 1.03
N ARG A 93 -17.45 9.80 0.06
CA ARG A 93 -17.97 9.17 -1.14
C ARG A 93 -16.99 8.20 -1.81
N HIS A 94 -16.99 6.95 -1.33
CA HIS A 94 -16.18 5.89 -1.94
C HIS A 94 -16.75 5.34 -3.26
N VAL A 95 -16.25 5.72 -4.42
CA VAL A 95 -16.63 5.28 -5.77
C VAL A 95 -15.70 4.19 -6.33
N VAL A 96 -16.33 3.09 -6.77
CA VAL A 96 -15.69 2.11 -7.67
C VAL A 96 -16.64 1.75 -8.79
N ASP A 97 -16.46 2.37 -9.95
CA ASP A 97 -17.36 2.26 -11.11
C ASP A 97 -16.68 2.04 -12.47
N ARG A 98 -15.35 1.75 -12.47
CA ARG A 98 -14.59 1.43 -13.68
C ARG A 98 -15.29 0.48 -14.63
N SER A 99 -15.16 0.80 -15.91
CA SER A 99 -15.77 0.03 -16.99
C SER A 99 -14.85 -1.07 -17.52
N ALA A 100 -13.53 -0.88 -17.38
CA ALA A 100 -12.50 -1.81 -17.83
C ALA A 100 -11.53 -2.21 -16.70
N PRO A 101 -10.98 -3.45 -16.72
CA PRO A 101 -10.07 -3.95 -15.68
C PRO A 101 -8.77 -3.14 -15.47
N ASP A 102 -8.35 -2.35 -16.47
CA ASP A 102 -7.14 -1.54 -16.48
C ASP A 102 -7.37 -0.06 -16.10
N GLU A 103 -8.61 0.30 -15.79
CA GLU A 103 -9.03 1.66 -15.38
C GLU A 103 -9.11 1.80 -13.84
N TRP A 104 -8.39 0.96 -13.09
CA TRP A 104 -8.43 0.98 -11.62
C TRP A 104 -7.97 2.31 -10.99
N TRP A 105 -7.19 3.11 -11.72
CA TRP A 105 -6.69 4.42 -11.32
C TRP A 105 -7.78 5.52 -11.34
N ALA A 106 -8.98 5.20 -11.83
CA ALA A 106 -10.13 6.08 -11.89
C ALA A 106 -11.20 5.74 -10.84
N ASP A 107 -10.85 4.84 -9.90
CA ASP A 107 -11.68 4.50 -8.75
C ASP A 107 -10.91 4.84 -7.48
N ASP A 108 -11.61 4.86 -6.35
CA ASP A 108 -10.94 4.89 -5.06
C ASP A 108 -10.15 3.61 -4.85
N ALA A 109 -8.88 3.81 -4.58
CA ALA A 109 -7.87 2.78 -4.63
C ALA A 109 -6.83 3.00 -3.55
N TRP A 110 -6.33 1.89 -3.04
CA TRP A 110 -5.14 1.85 -2.21
C TRP A 110 -3.97 1.33 -3.03
N GLU A 111 -2.96 2.17 -3.21
CA GLU A 111 -1.74 1.84 -3.91
C GLU A 111 -0.57 1.67 -2.94
N ILE A 112 0.18 0.59 -3.12
CA ILE A 112 1.38 0.30 -2.34
C ILE A 112 2.55 0.08 -3.27
N TYR A 113 3.68 0.68 -2.93
CA TYR A 113 4.93 0.52 -3.64
C TYR A 113 6.06 0.19 -2.68
N ILE A 114 6.92 -0.75 -3.07
CA ILE A 114 8.15 -1.08 -2.34
C ILE A 114 9.35 -1.22 -3.28
N ASP A 115 10.51 -0.90 -2.75
CA ASP A 115 11.82 -1.31 -3.24
C ASP A 115 12.70 -1.65 -2.03
N VAL A 116 12.98 -2.94 -1.86
CA VAL A 116 13.69 -3.48 -0.70
C VAL A 116 15.20 -3.29 -0.79
N ALA A 117 15.72 -3.05 -2.00
CA ALA A 117 17.13 -2.73 -2.20
C ALA A 117 17.44 -1.26 -1.91
N HIS A 118 16.41 -0.42 -1.71
CA HIS A 118 16.54 1.01 -1.39
C HIS A 118 17.41 1.73 -2.43
N LEU A 119 17.13 1.44 -3.70
CA LEU A 119 17.80 1.99 -4.86
C LEU A 119 17.35 3.42 -5.11
N ASP A 120 18.22 4.21 -5.72
CA ASP A 120 17.84 5.53 -6.21
C ASP A 120 16.69 5.40 -7.22
N ILE A 121 15.80 6.39 -7.30
CA ILE A 121 14.64 6.32 -8.20
C ILE A 121 15.02 6.10 -9.67
N GLU A 122 16.18 6.62 -10.08
CA GLU A 122 16.72 6.41 -11.42
C GLU A 122 17.19 4.98 -11.67
N GLU A 123 17.25 4.12 -10.67
CA GLU A 123 17.68 2.72 -10.74
C GLU A 123 16.51 1.75 -10.58
N GLN A 124 15.41 2.17 -9.95
CA GLN A 124 14.19 1.38 -9.79
C GLN A 124 13.51 1.12 -11.14
N ARG A 125 13.11 -0.13 -11.40
CA ARG A 125 12.43 -0.53 -12.65
C ARG A 125 11.31 -1.53 -12.38
N TRP A 126 10.29 -1.45 -13.23
CA TRP A 126 9.22 -2.44 -13.28
C TRP A 126 9.66 -3.70 -14.03
N GLU A 127 10.53 -3.55 -15.02
CA GLU A 127 10.93 -4.63 -15.92
C GLU A 127 11.84 -5.66 -15.24
N ASP A 128 12.68 -5.23 -14.30
CA ASP A 128 13.54 -6.11 -13.50
C ASP A 128 13.00 -6.37 -12.09
N GLY A 129 11.82 -5.82 -11.77
CA GLY A 129 11.12 -6.06 -10.51
C GLY A 129 11.83 -5.58 -9.25
N THR A 130 12.83 -4.71 -9.38
CA THR A 130 13.39 -3.96 -8.24
C THR A 130 12.31 -3.07 -7.60
N ARG A 131 11.38 -2.58 -8.42
CA ARG A 131 10.17 -1.89 -7.96
C ARG A 131 8.96 -2.82 -8.02
N GLN A 132 8.24 -2.92 -6.92
CA GLN A 132 7.08 -3.80 -6.77
C GLN A 132 5.88 -3.03 -6.24
N SER A 133 4.68 -3.30 -6.78
CA SER A 133 3.44 -2.66 -6.35
C SER A 133 2.24 -3.57 -6.24
N TRP A 134 1.29 -3.12 -5.42
CA TRP A 134 -0.03 -3.68 -5.22
C TRP A 134 -1.01 -2.51 -5.18
N ASN A 135 -1.76 -2.35 -6.26
CA ASN A 135 -2.72 -1.28 -6.43
C ASN A 135 -4.09 -1.93 -6.49
N VAL A 136 -4.91 -1.69 -5.48
CA VAL A 136 -6.17 -2.41 -5.26
C VAL A 136 -7.30 -1.42 -5.06
N SER A 137 -8.47 -1.77 -5.56
CA SER A 137 -9.68 -0.97 -5.41
C SER A 137 -10.85 -1.93 -5.21
N VAL A 138 -11.61 -1.66 -4.15
CA VAL A 138 -12.70 -2.49 -3.65
C VAL A 138 -13.92 -1.62 -3.37
N PRO A 139 -15.16 -2.12 -3.54
CA PRO A 139 -15.51 -3.49 -3.94
C PRO A 139 -15.05 -3.81 -5.38
N ILE A 140 -14.81 -5.10 -5.67
CA ILE A 140 -14.27 -5.51 -6.96
C ILE A 140 -15.21 -5.09 -8.10
N ALA A 141 -14.70 -4.30 -9.04
CA ALA A 141 -15.38 -3.89 -10.28
C ALA A 141 -14.62 -4.34 -11.54
N ALA A 142 -15.33 -4.44 -12.66
CA ALA A 142 -14.81 -4.92 -13.95
C ALA A 142 -14.03 -6.26 -13.86
N ASP A 143 -14.46 -7.18 -13.00
CA ASP A 143 -13.85 -8.50 -12.78
C ASP A 143 -12.35 -8.48 -12.38
N ASN A 144 -11.86 -7.36 -11.81
CA ASN A 144 -10.48 -7.23 -11.34
C ASN A 144 -10.37 -6.41 -10.05
N LEU A 145 -9.45 -6.81 -9.17
CA LEU A 145 -9.09 -6.10 -7.95
C LEU A 145 -8.24 -4.84 -8.23
N GLY A 146 -7.43 -4.85 -9.29
CA GLY A 146 -6.53 -3.74 -9.64
C GLY A 146 -5.27 -4.21 -10.38
N GLN A 147 -4.11 -3.63 -10.05
CA GLN A 147 -2.85 -3.91 -10.75
C GLN A 147 -1.70 -4.22 -9.79
N MET A 148 -1.00 -5.31 -10.09
CA MET A 148 0.20 -5.74 -9.38
C MET A 148 1.36 -5.72 -10.36
N LEU A 149 2.36 -4.86 -10.14
CA LEU A 149 3.57 -4.78 -10.96
C LEU A 149 4.81 -5.26 -10.20
N PRO A 150 5.71 -6.04 -10.81
CA PRO A 150 5.61 -6.63 -12.14
C PRO A 150 4.47 -7.67 -12.23
N ALA A 151 3.80 -7.71 -13.38
CA ALA A 151 2.62 -8.54 -13.58
C ALA A 151 3.01 -9.94 -14.09
N HIS A 152 3.07 -10.89 -13.16
CA HIS A 152 3.23 -12.32 -13.47
C HIS A 152 2.04 -13.11 -12.93
N ALA A 153 1.64 -14.18 -13.63
CA ALA A 153 0.43 -14.93 -13.31
C ALA A 153 0.38 -15.50 -11.87
N TRP A 154 1.54 -15.75 -11.26
CA TRP A 154 1.65 -16.22 -9.87
C TRP A 154 1.56 -15.11 -8.82
N ARG A 155 1.54 -13.83 -9.24
CA ARG A 155 1.56 -12.63 -8.40
C ARG A 155 0.29 -11.80 -8.51
N THR A 156 -0.49 -11.91 -9.58
CA THR A 156 -1.59 -10.97 -9.85
C THR A 156 -2.90 -11.30 -9.14
N ASP A 157 -3.01 -12.42 -8.42
CA ASP A 157 -4.26 -12.83 -7.76
C ASP A 157 -3.98 -13.25 -6.31
N PRO A 158 -4.55 -12.57 -5.30
CA PRO A 158 -4.29 -12.87 -3.90
C PRO A 158 -4.86 -14.22 -3.45
N ASP A 159 -5.88 -14.76 -4.14
CA ASP A 159 -6.49 -16.04 -3.76
C ASP A 159 -5.64 -17.24 -4.17
N THR A 160 -4.73 -17.05 -5.15
CA THR A 160 -3.91 -18.13 -5.71
C THR A 160 -2.41 -17.91 -5.52
N SER A 161 -1.98 -16.66 -5.30
CA SER A 161 -0.58 -16.32 -5.03
C SER A 161 -0.14 -16.80 -3.64
N PRO A 162 1.03 -17.46 -3.53
CA PRO A 162 1.62 -17.77 -2.23
C PRO A 162 2.51 -16.62 -1.69
N TYR A 163 2.57 -15.48 -2.39
CA TYR A 163 3.51 -14.39 -2.11
C TYR A 163 2.86 -13.10 -1.62
N TRP A 164 1.53 -13.04 -1.58
CA TRP A 164 0.82 -11.95 -0.91
C TRP A 164 -0.63 -12.38 -0.66
N GLY A 165 -1.33 -11.63 0.18
CA GLY A 165 -2.76 -11.80 0.39
C GLY A 165 -3.37 -10.50 0.86
N PHE A 166 -4.66 -10.35 0.63
CA PHE A 166 -5.38 -9.11 0.82
C PHE A 166 -6.75 -9.39 1.44
N GLY A 167 -7.12 -8.56 2.41
CA GLY A 167 -8.39 -8.63 3.13
C GLY A 167 -8.96 -7.24 3.25
N TRP A 168 -10.27 -7.13 3.14
CA TRP A 168 -10.96 -5.85 3.27
C TRP A 168 -12.35 -6.01 3.87
N SER A 169 -12.80 -4.96 4.54
CA SER A 169 -14.20 -4.78 4.94
C SER A 169 -14.54 -3.29 4.93
N PHE A 170 -15.79 -2.94 5.17
CA PHE A 170 -16.20 -1.54 5.30
C PHE A 170 -17.41 -1.40 6.23
N GLU A 171 -17.56 -0.20 6.78
CA GLU A 171 -18.77 0.27 7.46
C GLU A 171 -19.30 1.52 6.74
N GLY A 172 -20.63 1.72 6.71
CA GLY A 172 -21.25 2.89 6.06
C GLY A 172 -22.15 2.54 4.87
N GLU A 173 -22.26 3.45 3.92
CA GLU A 173 -23.02 3.28 2.68
C GLU A 173 -22.10 2.84 1.53
N GLU A 174 -22.41 1.71 0.89
CA GLU A 174 -21.69 1.27 -0.32
C GLU A 174 -21.89 2.32 -1.42
N TYR A 175 -20.80 2.84 -1.98
CA TYR A 175 -20.80 3.95 -2.95
C TYR A 175 -21.18 5.34 -2.41
N GLY A 176 -21.01 5.54 -1.09
CA GLY A 176 -21.20 6.82 -0.40
C GLY A 176 -20.30 6.92 0.83
N GLU A 177 -20.72 7.73 1.81
CA GLU A 177 -19.98 7.96 3.04
C GLU A 177 -19.72 6.63 3.77
N SER A 178 -18.46 6.29 3.91
CA SER A 178 -18.05 4.99 4.45
C SER A 178 -16.64 5.03 5.04
N THR A 179 -16.27 3.95 5.71
CA THR A 179 -14.91 3.72 6.17
C THR A 179 -14.50 2.33 5.75
N TYR A 180 -13.46 2.25 4.94
CA TYR A 180 -12.87 0.99 4.50
C TYR A 180 -11.69 0.60 5.38
N PHE A 181 -11.62 -0.71 5.64
CA PHE A 181 -10.57 -1.34 6.42
C PHE A 181 -9.84 -2.31 5.51
N TYR A 182 -8.58 -1.99 5.24
CA TYR A 182 -7.72 -2.75 4.34
C TYR A 182 -6.61 -3.42 5.12
N GLU A 183 -6.28 -4.64 4.72
CA GLU A 183 -5.10 -5.35 5.18
C GLU A 183 -4.43 -6.07 4.02
N ILE A 184 -3.10 -6.07 4.03
CA ILE A 184 -2.29 -6.80 3.06
C ILE A 184 -1.07 -7.37 3.76
N TRP A 185 -0.68 -8.58 3.36
CA TRP A 185 0.66 -9.09 3.59
C TRP A 185 1.32 -9.34 2.25
N MET A 186 2.62 -9.11 2.17
CA MET A 186 3.40 -9.31 0.96
C MET A 186 4.77 -9.89 1.30
N GLN A 187 5.18 -10.87 0.49
CA GLN A 187 6.53 -11.39 0.47
C GLN A 187 7.36 -10.54 -0.50
N PRO A 188 8.28 -9.70 0.00
CA PRO A 188 9.17 -8.95 -0.86
C PRO A 188 10.18 -9.84 -1.57
N PHE A 189 10.49 -9.47 -2.80
CA PHE A 189 11.65 -9.96 -3.55
C PHE A 189 12.74 -8.89 -3.55
N GLU A 190 14.03 -9.28 -3.62
CA GLU A 190 15.09 -8.30 -3.91
C GLU A 190 14.89 -7.72 -5.30
N PHE A 191 14.51 -8.58 -6.25
CA PHE A 191 14.07 -8.23 -7.59
C PHE A 191 13.26 -9.40 -8.18
N ILE A 192 12.49 -9.14 -9.23
CA ILE A 192 11.73 -10.17 -9.95
C ILE A 192 12.25 -10.22 -11.38
N ALA A 193 12.84 -11.35 -11.77
CA ALA A 193 13.35 -11.54 -13.13
C ALA A 193 12.27 -11.19 -14.18
N GLU A 194 12.66 -10.52 -15.26
CA GLU A 194 11.76 -10.03 -16.31
C GLU A 194 10.87 -11.15 -16.91
N ASP A 195 11.37 -12.39 -16.94
CA ASP A 195 10.62 -13.55 -17.42
C ASP A 195 9.66 -14.16 -16.37
N GLY A 196 9.65 -13.62 -15.15
CA GLY A 196 8.85 -14.07 -14.02
C GLY A 196 9.31 -15.42 -13.44
N ASN A 197 10.52 -15.88 -13.76
CA ASN A 197 11.02 -17.16 -13.26
C ASN A 197 11.44 -17.06 -11.79
N LEU A 198 10.69 -17.71 -10.92
CA LEU A 198 10.91 -17.73 -9.47
C LEU A 198 12.29 -18.25 -9.05
N ASP A 199 12.91 -19.17 -9.81
CA ASP A 199 14.26 -19.66 -9.50
C ASP A 199 15.33 -18.56 -9.68
N ASN A 200 15.01 -17.50 -10.43
CA ASN A 200 15.86 -16.34 -10.70
C ASN A 200 15.37 -15.06 -10.00
N SER A 201 14.33 -15.15 -9.18
CA SER A 201 13.76 -14.02 -8.42
C SER A 201 13.97 -14.27 -6.93
N PRO A 202 15.09 -13.82 -6.35
CA PRO A 202 15.38 -14.06 -4.94
C PRO A 202 14.41 -13.31 -4.04
N LEU A 203 13.88 -14.02 -3.04
CA LEU A 203 13.15 -13.41 -1.94
C LEU A 203 14.10 -12.51 -1.14
N ALA A 204 13.58 -11.38 -0.66
CA ALA A 204 14.33 -10.54 0.26
C ALA A 204 14.32 -11.16 1.66
N GLU A 205 15.46 -11.08 2.35
CA GLU A 205 15.57 -11.33 3.79
C GLU A 205 15.44 -9.98 4.51
N LEU A 206 14.48 -9.87 5.42
CA LEU A 206 14.22 -8.63 6.15
C LEU A 206 15.00 -8.62 7.46
N GLU A 207 15.71 -7.53 7.72
CA GLU A 207 16.50 -7.38 8.94
C GLU A 207 16.02 -6.22 9.82
N VAL A 208 16.25 -6.36 11.12
CA VAL A 208 16.10 -5.24 12.06
C VAL A 208 17.00 -4.09 11.62
N ASP A 209 16.46 -2.87 11.65
CA ASP A 209 17.14 -1.63 11.24
C ASP A 209 17.43 -1.50 9.72
N GLN A 210 16.91 -2.41 8.88
CA GLN A 210 17.03 -2.30 7.42
C GLN A 210 16.30 -1.05 6.88
N LEU A 211 16.91 -0.41 5.88
CA LEU A 211 16.31 0.65 5.09
C LEU A 211 15.67 0.08 3.83
N ILE A 212 14.39 0.38 3.62
CA ILE A 212 13.68 0.07 2.37
C ILE A 212 12.87 1.27 1.91
N HIS A 213 12.65 1.38 0.60
CA HIS A 213 11.66 2.31 0.06
C HIS A 213 10.27 1.70 0.20
N MET A 214 9.37 2.45 0.83
CA MET A 214 7.95 2.13 0.93
C MET A 214 7.14 3.38 0.65
N SER A 215 6.07 3.23 -0.13
CA SER A 215 5.09 4.29 -0.34
C SER A 215 3.69 3.71 -0.26
N MET A 216 2.79 4.53 0.27
CA MET A 216 1.35 4.33 0.13
C MET A 216 0.76 5.52 -0.60
N ALA A 217 -0.28 5.24 -1.37
CA ALA A 217 -1.12 6.27 -1.90
C ALA A 217 -2.60 5.87 -1.91
N PHE A 218 -3.46 6.89 -1.89
CA PHE A 218 -4.90 6.75 -1.92
C PHE A 218 -5.46 7.62 -3.03
N ASP A 219 -6.23 6.99 -3.90
CA ASP A 219 -7.12 7.66 -4.84
C ASP A 219 -8.42 8.00 -4.14
N ASP A 220 -8.91 9.20 -4.45
CA ASP A 220 -10.09 9.84 -3.88
C ASP A 220 -10.78 10.57 -5.05
N ASP A 221 -11.71 9.88 -5.73
CA ASP A 221 -12.42 10.31 -6.94
C ASP A 221 -13.95 10.25 -6.78
N ASP A 222 -14.48 11.23 -6.05
CA ASP A 222 -15.91 11.44 -5.84
C ASP A 222 -16.74 11.55 -7.13
N ASP A 223 -16.20 12.22 -8.14
CA ASP A 223 -16.98 12.60 -9.32
C ASP A 223 -17.25 11.40 -10.23
N GLY A 224 -16.44 10.34 -10.11
CA GLY A 224 -16.40 9.18 -10.99
C GLY A 224 -15.99 9.54 -12.43
N GLY A 225 -15.60 8.54 -13.22
CA GLY A 225 -15.30 8.71 -14.65
C GLY A 225 -13.86 8.43 -15.03
N THR A 226 -13.19 9.35 -15.74
CA THR A 226 -11.83 9.13 -16.30
C THR A 226 -10.83 10.23 -15.95
N GLU A 227 -11.20 11.17 -15.09
CA GLU A 227 -10.33 12.26 -14.67
C GLU A 227 -10.02 12.10 -13.19
N ARG A 228 -8.83 11.55 -12.87
CA ARG A 228 -8.31 11.47 -11.50
C ARG A 228 -8.30 12.87 -10.88
N THR A 229 -9.02 13.04 -9.77
CA THR A 229 -9.18 14.33 -9.09
C THR A 229 -8.20 14.45 -7.94
N ASN A 230 -8.27 13.60 -6.91
CA ASN A 230 -7.34 13.64 -5.79
C ASN A 230 -6.47 12.37 -5.71
N PHE A 231 -5.16 12.57 -5.49
CA PHE A 231 -4.23 11.46 -5.30
C PHE A 231 -3.18 11.76 -4.23
N TRP A 232 -3.39 11.13 -3.08
CA TRP A 232 -2.68 11.41 -1.84
C TRP A 232 -1.58 10.37 -1.61
N THR A 233 -0.31 10.80 -1.55
CA THR A 233 0.82 9.87 -1.42
C THR A 233 1.81 10.28 -0.34
N THR A 234 2.54 9.31 0.19
CA THR A 234 3.66 9.53 1.12
C THR A 234 5.00 9.90 0.44
N THR A 235 5.07 9.96 -0.90
CA THR A 235 6.32 10.16 -1.68
C THR A 235 6.29 11.32 -2.67
N ASP A 236 7.46 11.80 -3.12
CA ASP A 236 7.56 12.93 -4.07
C ASP A 236 7.36 12.43 -5.49
N GLY A 237 6.60 13.16 -6.30
CA GLY A 237 6.48 12.85 -7.73
C GLY A 237 5.52 11.70 -8.09
N GLY A 238 4.76 11.18 -7.11
CA GLY A 238 3.80 10.10 -7.32
C GLY A 238 4.50 8.76 -7.50
N CYS A 239 4.04 7.77 -6.73
CA CYS A 239 4.47 6.37 -6.80
C CYS A 239 6.00 6.23 -6.92
N CYS A 240 6.72 6.20 -5.79
CA CYS A 240 8.20 6.01 -5.66
C CYS A 240 9.10 6.91 -6.51
#